data_AF-A0AAW1E6Y2-F1
#
_entry.id   AF-A0AAW1E6Y2-F1
#
_cell.length_a   1.000
_cell.length_b   1.000
_cell.length_c   1.000
_cell.angle_alpha   90.00
_cell.angle_beta   90.00
_cell.angle_gamma   90.00
#
_symmetry.space_group_name_H-M   'P 1'
#
loop_
_entity.id
_entity.type
_entity.pdbx_description
1 polymer ?
#
loop_
_entity_poly.entity_id
_entity_poly.type
_entity_poly.pdbx_seq_one_letter_code
_entity_poly.pdbx_strand_id
1 'polypeptide(L)'
;MLYKALLSLTAFMFCLSLFLVHRASVLESDFRKLQGDIILQLNQPRSEGVNGKMAKMSQTREDIKPSTLQKAQSSLKISSRRAKRQQGSCRAPTSFLQLTANTNKQPDIRGNITVIPWTVAAQQGNAISQKENRIIVQEDGYYLVFGQVLFSGPSTVMGHIIRSLASTRTGTTSTELLRCLQEMPSGTPANTCYTAGIVRLHQDDELELVIPYRPHALISMDAEFTFFGVIQLN
;
A
#
# COMPACT_ATOMS: atom_id res chain seq x y z
N MET A 1 -50.06 -33.82 14.11
CA MET A 1 -49.58 -32.53 13.59
C MET A 1 -48.10 -32.28 13.90
N LEU A 2 -47.65 -32.45 15.15
CA LEU A 2 -46.27 -32.16 15.59
C LEU A 2 -45.17 -32.92 14.82
N TYR A 3 -45.37 -34.22 14.55
CA TYR A 3 -44.40 -35.06 13.84
C TYR A 3 -44.13 -34.60 12.40
N LYS A 4 -45.16 -34.14 11.68
CA LYS A 4 -45.01 -33.62 10.31
C LYS A 4 -44.25 -32.29 10.28
N ALA A 5 -44.48 -31.43 11.28
CA ALA A 5 -43.75 -30.17 11.41
C ALA A 5 -42.27 -30.39 11.75
N LEU A 6 -41.97 -31.35 12.64
CA LEU A 6 -40.59 -31.71 12.98
C LEU A 6 -39.84 -32.27 11.77
N LEU A 7 -40.47 -33.16 11.00
CA LEU A 7 -39.88 -33.74 9.79
C LEU A 7 -39.59 -32.66 8.72
N SER A 8 -40.52 -31.71 8.55
CA SER A 8 -40.36 -30.58 7.63
C SER A 8 -39.22 -29.64 8.06
N LEU A 9 -39.07 -29.38 9.36
CA LEU A 9 -37.99 -28.55 9.88
C LEU A 9 -36.63 -29.23 9.68
N THR A 10 -36.53 -30.54 9.94
CA THR A 10 -35.30 -31.29 9.71
C THR A 10 -34.90 -31.32 8.24
N ALA A 11 -35.86 -31.47 7.33
CA ALA A 11 -35.61 -31.42 5.89
C ALA A 11 -35.12 -30.03 5.45
N PHE A 12 -35.71 -28.95 5.96
CA PHE A 12 -35.31 -27.59 5.66
C PHE A 12 -33.89 -27.28 6.16
N MET A 13 -33.57 -27.67 7.40
CA MET A 13 -32.22 -27.49 7.96
C MET A 13 -31.17 -28.29 7.19
N PHE A 14 -31.53 -29.50 6.73
CA PHE A 14 -30.65 -30.30 5.87
C PHE A 14 -30.42 -29.61 4.52
N CYS A 15 -31.47 -29.09 3.86
CA CYS A 15 -31.33 -28.34 2.62
C CYS A 15 -30.47 -27.08 2.79
N LEU A 16 -30.64 -26.32 3.87
CA LEU A 16 -29.80 -25.17 4.18
C LEU A 16 -28.34 -25.58 4.38
N SER A 17 -28.08 -26.68 5.09
CA SER A 17 -26.73 -27.17 5.30
C SER A 17 -26.05 -27.55 3.98
N LEU A 18 -26.77 -28.24 3.08
CA LEU A 18 -26.25 -28.58 1.75
C LEU A 18 -25.98 -27.33 0.91
N PHE A 19 -26.86 -26.33 0.97
CA PHE A 19 -26.67 -25.07 0.27
C PHE A 19 -25.44 -24.30 0.78
N LEU A 20 -25.24 -24.26 2.10
CA LEU A 20 -24.07 -23.62 2.71
C LEU A 20 -22.77 -24.36 2.33
N VAL A 21 -22.77 -25.69 2.36
CA VAL A 21 -21.61 -26.50 1.93
C VAL A 21 -21.30 -26.27 0.44
N HIS A 22 -22.32 -26.22 -0.42
CA HIS A 22 -22.12 -25.91 -1.83
C HIS A 22 -21.53 -24.52 -2.03
N ARG A 23 -22.05 -23.49 -1.35
CA ARG A 23 -21.53 -22.13 -1.41
C ARG A 23 -20.08 -22.05 -0.92
N ALA A 24 -19.76 -22.74 0.17
CA ALA A 24 -18.40 -22.81 0.70
C ALA A 24 -17.44 -23.50 -0.28
N SER A 25 -17.88 -24.61 -0.90
CA SER A 25 -17.07 -25.35 -1.88
C SER A 25 -16.80 -24.54 -3.15
N VAL A 26 -17.79 -23.80 -3.66
CA VAL A 26 -17.61 -22.89 -4.79
C VAL A 26 -16.61 -21.77 -4.43
N LEU A 27 -16.75 -21.18 -3.25
CA LEU A 27 -15.84 -20.13 -2.79
C LEU A 27 -14.40 -20.64 -2.62
N GLU A 28 -14.23 -21.87 -2.12
CA GLU A 28 -12.93 -22.53 -2.00
C GLU A 28 -12.30 -22.82 -3.38
N SER A 29 -13.11 -23.20 -4.36
CA SER A 29 -12.68 -23.36 -5.75
C SER A 29 -12.21 -22.03 -6.36
N ASP A 30 -12.98 -20.96 -6.15
CA ASP A 30 -12.62 -19.63 -6.66
C ASP A 30 -11.33 -19.10 -6.00
N PHE A 31 -11.16 -19.35 -4.70
CA PHE A 31 -9.93 -19.00 -3.99
C PHE A 31 -8.72 -19.77 -4.54
N ARG A 32 -8.85 -21.08 -4.75
CA ARG A 32 -7.77 -21.90 -5.35
C ARG A 32 -7.43 -21.43 -6.76
N LYS A 33 -8.43 -21.05 -7.57
CA LYS A 33 -8.21 -20.51 -8.91
C LYS A 33 -7.45 -19.18 -8.86
N LEU A 34 -7.87 -18.27 -7.98
CA LEU A 34 -7.21 -16.97 -7.81
C LEU A 34 -5.76 -17.12 -7.33
N GLN A 35 -5.51 -18.06 -6.40
CA GLN A 35 -4.16 -18.38 -5.95
C GLN A 35 -3.30 -18.95 -7.09
N GLY A 36 -3.87 -19.80 -7.94
CA GLY A 36 -3.21 -20.32 -9.14
C GLY A 36 -2.84 -19.21 -10.13
N ASP A 37 -3.76 -18.28 -10.39
CA ASP A 37 -3.55 -17.16 -11.31
C ASP A 37 -2.45 -16.21 -10.81
N ILE A 38 -2.40 -15.95 -9.49
CA ILE A 38 -1.33 -15.15 -8.86
C ILE A 38 0.03 -15.83 -8.98
N ILE A 39 0.11 -17.14 -8.74
CA ILE A 39 1.36 -17.91 -8.87
C ILE A 39 1.83 -17.96 -10.33
N LEU A 40 0.92 -18.04 -11.30
CA LEU A 40 1.25 -17.99 -12.72
C LEU A 40 1.78 -16.60 -13.14
N GLN A 41 1.18 -15.52 -12.64
CA GLN A 41 1.66 -14.15 -12.87
C GLN A 41 3.06 -13.92 -12.28
N LEU A 42 3.33 -14.43 -11.07
CA LEU A 42 4.64 -14.33 -10.42
C LEU A 42 5.73 -15.15 -11.12
N ASN A 43 5.36 -16.25 -11.78
CA ASN A 43 6.30 -17.10 -12.53
C ASN A 43 6.41 -16.75 -14.02
N GLN A 44 5.69 -15.72 -14.50
CA GLN A 44 5.80 -15.30 -15.89
C GLN A 44 7.01 -14.38 -16.06
N PRO A 45 8.09 -14.81 -16.75
CA PRO A 45 9.19 -13.91 -17.06
C PRO A 45 8.65 -12.79 -17.94
N ARG A 46 8.88 -11.55 -17.50
CA ARG A 46 8.58 -10.32 -18.23
C ARG A 46 9.33 -10.36 -19.57
N SER A 47 8.66 -10.85 -20.60
CA SER A 47 9.16 -10.80 -21.98
C SER A 47 8.94 -9.38 -22.50
N GLU A 48 9.94 -8.54 -22.28
CA GLU A 48 10.12 -7.33 -23.09
C GLU A 48 10.56 -7.77 -24.48
N GLY A 49 9.65 -7.66 -25.44
CA GLY A 49 10.05 -7.61 -26.83
C GLY A 49 10.86 -6.34 -27.07
N VAL A 50 12.07 -6.49 -27.59
CA VAL A 50 12.64 -5.74 -28.74
C VAL A 50 14.12 -6.13 -28.90
N ASN A 51 14.42 -6.68 -30.08
CA ASN A 51 15.71 -6.75 -30.79
C ASN A 51 16.98 -7.29 -30.08
N GLY A 52 17.24 -8.58 -30.35
CA GLY A 52 18.38 -8.99 -31.18
C GLY A 52 19.80 -8.68 -30.69
N LYS A 53 20.47 -9.67 -30.10
CA LYS A 53 21.68 -10.29 -30.67
C LYS A 53 22.09 -11.52 -29.87
N MET A 54 22.47 -12.53 -30.65
CA MET A 54 22.77 -13.92 -30.31
C MET A 54 24.22 -14.05 -29.81
N ALA A 55 24.45 -14.78 -28.72
CA ALA A 55 25.69 -15.53 -28.42
C ALA A 55 25.41 -16.47 -27.24
N LYS A 56 24.95 -17.69 -27.52
CA LYS A 56 25.75 -18.92 -27.64
C LYS A 56 26.23 -19.46 -26.28
N MET A 57 25.45 -20.42 -25.81
CA MET A 57 25.75 -21.43 -24.80
C MET A 57 27.01 -22.23 -25.16
N SER A 58 27.86 -22.55 -24.17
CA SER A 58 28.43 -23.89 -24.01
C SER A 58 29.14 -24.05 -22.67
N GLN A 59 28.73 -25.11 -21.97
CA GLN A 59 29.28 -25.70 -20.75
C GLN A 59 30.75 -26.09 -20.89
N THR A 60 31.51 -26.07 -19.79
CA THR A 60 32.32 -27.23 -19.37
C THR A 60 32.57 -27.14 -17.87
N ARG A 61 32.40 -28.28 -17.20
CA ARG A 61 32.55 -28.53 -15.77
C ARG A 61 33.78 -29.41 -15.62
N GLU A 62 34.81 -28.97 -14.91
CA GLU A 62 35.79 -29.86 -14.27
C GLU A 62 36.24 -29.26 -12.92
N ASP A 63 36.10 -30.09 -11.89
CA ASP A 63 36.59 -29.89 -10.53
C ASP A 63 38.11 -30.13 -10.45
N ILE A 64 38.81 -29.49 -9.50
CA ILE A 64 39.80 -30.10 -8.55
C ILE A 64 40.57 -29.00 -7.76
N LYS A 65 40.27 -28.99 -6.45
CA LYS A 65 41.01 -28.63 -5.21
C LYS A 65 41.73 -27.28 -4.95
N PRO A 66 41.77 -26.85 -3.65
CA PRO A 66 42.26 -25.56 -3.19
C PRO A 66 43.69 -25.62 -2.65
N SER A 67 44.49 -24.56 -2.86
CA SER A 67 45.56 -24.20 -1.93
C SER A 67 46.11 -22.79 -2.16
N THR A 68 46.44 -22.17 -1.02
CA THR A 68 47.52 -21.20 -0.79
C THR A 68 47.33 -19.72 -1.12
N LEU A 69 47.17 -19.00 0.00
CA LEU A 69 47.40 -17.60 0.29
C LEU A 69 48.67 -17.01 -0.37
N GLN A 70 48.58 -15.71 -0.73
CA GLN A 70 49.66 -14.73 -0.96
C GLN A 70 50.44 -14.80 -2.28
N LYS A 71 50.24 -13.77 -3.13
CA LYS A 71 51.08 -12.55 -3.16
C LYS A 71 51.09 -11.96 -4.58
N ALA A 72 50.37 -10.86 -4.79
CA ALA A 72 50.68 -9.89 -5.84
C ALA A 72 49.95 -8.57 -5.52
N GLN A 73 50.57 -7.75 -4.68
CA GLN A 73 50.35 -6.31 -4.76
C GLN A 73 51.05 -5.82 -6.03
N SER A 74 50.29 -5.35 -7.00
CA SER A 74 50.79 -4.38 -7.97
C SER A 74 49.68 -3.41 -8.34
N SER A 75 50.08 -2.14 -8.35
CA SER A 75 49.28 -0.95 -8.50
C SER A 75 48.48 -0.92 -9.81
N LEU A 76 47.16 -0.80 -9.71
CA LEU A 76 46.35 -0.18 -10.75
C LEU A 76 45.45 0.86 -10.09
N LYS A 77 45.89 2.12 -10.18
CA LYS A 77 45.06 3.31 -9.99
C LYS A 77 43.92 3.26 -11.00
N ILE A 78 42.82 2.63 -10.67
CA ILE A 78 41.58 2.76 -11.42
C ILE A 78 40.88 3.98 -10.82
N SER A 79 41.10 5.14 -11.44
CA SER A 79 40.25 6.29 -11.17
C SER A 79 38.84 5.88 -11.58
N SER A 80 37.97 5.61 -10.62
CA SER A 80 36.54 5.61 -10.88
C SER A 80 36.15 7.07 -11.09
N ARG A 81 36.33 7.56 -12.33
CA ARG A 81 35.59 8.71 -12.80
C ARG A 81 34.13 8.33 -12.63
N ARG A 82 33.53 8.74 -11.52
CA ARG A 82 32.09 8.71 -11.31
C ARG A 82 31.50 9.40 -12.52
N ALA A 83 31.00 8.62 -13.48
CA ALA A 83 30.22 9.15 -14.57
C ALA A 83 29.03 9.83 -13.91
N LYS A 84 29.11 11.15 -13.79
CA LYS A 84 27.98 12.00 -13.44
C LYS A 84 26.94 11.64 -14.48
N ARG A 85 25.91 10.87 -14.08
CA ARG A 85 24.75 10.61 -14.94
C ARG A 85 24.35 11.99 -15.45
N GLN A 86 24.52 12.22 -16.75
CA GLN A 86 23.98 13.42 -17.35
C GLN A 86 22.50 13.42 -17.00
N GLN A 87 22.07 14.53 -16.41
CA GLN A 87 20.68 14.79 -16.09
C GLN A 87 19.96 14.94 -17.44
N GLY A 88 19.58 13.79 -17.99
CA GLY A 88 18.97 13.69 -19.30
C GLY A 88 17.58 14.27 -19.24
N SER A 89 17.40 15.36 -19.99
CA SER A 89 16.15 16.09 -20.22
C SER A 89 15.60 16.82 -18.98
N CYS A 90 15.28 18.10 -19.15
CA CYS A 90 14.47 18.89 -18.23
C CYS A 90 13.06 18.28 -18.11
N ARG A 91 12.92 17.14 -17.42
CA ARG A 91 11.63 16.71 -16.92
C ARG A 91 11.24 17.73 -15.87
N ALA A 92 10.02 18.28 -15.98
CA ALA A 92 9.45 19.10 -14.93
C ALA A 92 9.66 18.39 -13.57
N PRO A 93 10.06 19.13 -12.52
CA PRO A 93 10.24 18.52 -11.20
C PRO A 93 8.96 17.77 -10.83
N THR A 94 9.08 16.50 -10.45
CA THR A 94 7.94 15.71 -9.97
C THR A 94 7.33 16.43 -8.76
N SER A 95 6.06 16.80 -8.85
CA SER A 95 5.38 17.44 -7.73
C SER A 95 5.19 16.42 -6.60
N PHE A 96 5.45 16.82 -5.36
CA PHE A 96 5.17 15.98 -4.19
C PHE A 96 4.79 16.79 -2.97
N LEU A 97 4.07 16.15 -2.06
CA LEU A 97 3.72 16.70 -0.75
C LEU A 97 3.80 15.59 0.29
N GLN A 98 4.50 15.84 1.39
CA GLN A 98 4.55 14.95 2.55
C GLN A 98 4.10 15.70 3.79
N LEU A 99 3.18 15.07 4.52
CA LEU A 99 2.62 15.50 5.77
C LEU A 99 3.11 14.58 6.90
N THR A 100 3.31 15.16 8.08
CA THR A 100 3.65 14.43 9.31
C THR A 100 2.66 14.81 10.40
N ALA A 101 2.43 13.91 11.35
CA ALA A 101 1.54 14.17 12.47
C ALA A 101 1.96 15.44 13.22
N ASN A 102 0.98 16.28 13.59
CA ASN A 102 1.22 17.50 14.34
C ASN A 102 1.36 17.19 15.83
N THR A 103 2.58 17.16 16.33
CA THR A 103 2.90 16.86 17.75
C THR A 103 2.28 17.84 18.76
N ASN A 104 1.87 19.03 18.31
CA ASN A 104 1.23 20.05 19.16
C ASN A 104 -0.28 19.90 19.25
N LYS A 105 -0.89 18.94 18.55
CA LYS A 105 -2.35 18.72 18.52
C LYS A 105 -2.68 17.27 18.82
N GLN A 106 -3.80 17.05 19.49
CA GLN A 106 -4.36 15.72 19.64
C GLN A 106 -5.19 15.34 18.41
N PRO A 107 -5.32 14.03 18.10
CA PRO A 107 -6.26 13.56 17.10
C PRO A 107 -7.68 14.05 17.36
N ASP A 108 -8.37 14.47 16.31
CA ASP A 108 -9.75 14.93 16.37
C ASP A 108 -10.74 13.78 16.11
N ILE A 109 -11.96 13.94 16.62
CA ILE A 109 -13.02 12.93 16.56
C ILE A 109 -14.15 13.45 15.69
N ARG A 110 -14.38 12.79 14.56
CA ARG A 110 -15.45 13.14 13.63
C ARG A 110 -16.43 11.98 13.51
N GLY A 111 -17.45 11.97 14.36
CA GLY A 111 -18.38 10.84 14.42
C GLY A 111 -17.67 9.57 14.89
N ASN A 112 -17.59 8.54 14.05
CA ASN A 112 -16.94 7.26 14.37
C ASN A 112 -15.50 7.13 13.84
N ILE A 113 -14.90 8.22 13.35
CA ILE A 113 -13.53 8.22 12.80
C ILE A 113 -12.60 9.09 13.67
N THR A 114 -11.34 8.66 13.79
CA THR A 114 -10.25 9.53 14.27
C THR A 114 -9.57 10.22 13.07
N VAL A 115 -9.33 11.52 13.19
CA VAL A 115 -8.67 12.37 12.21
C VAL A 115 -7.33 12.82 12.78
N ILE A 116 -6.25 12.55 12.04
CA ILE A 116 -4.89 12.92 12.46
C ILE A 116 -4.64 14.36 12.02
N PRO A 117 -4.26 15.29 12.92
CA PRO A 117 -3.86 16.63 12.52
C PRO A 117 -2.48 16.58 11.86
N TRP A 118 -2.37 17.20 10.70
CA TRP A 118 -1.18 17.16 9.85
C TRP A 118 -0.39 18.47 9.89
N THR A 119 0.92 18.37 9.65
CA THR A 119 1.83 19.49 9.38
C THR A 119 2.64 19.17 8.12
N VAL A 120 2.87 20.16 7.26
CA VAL A 120 3.69 19.98 6.05
C VAL A 120 5.15 19.73 6.44
N ALA A 121 5.68 18.58 6.04
CA ALA A 121 7.09 18.23 6.24
C ALA A 121 7.94 18.61 5.02
N ALA A 122 7.43 18.35 3.81
CA ALA A 122 8.10 18.70 2.57
C ALA A 122 7.08 18.91 1.44
N GLN A 123 7.36 19.86 0.54
CA GLN A 123 6.52 20.14 -0.62
C GLN A 123 7.40 20.59 -1.80
N GLN A 124 7.08 20.13 -2.99
CA GLN A 124 7.70 20.57 -4.24
C GLN A 124 6.67 20.54 -5.38
N GLY A 125 6.78 21.49 -6.31
CA GLY A 125 5.91 21.58 -7.48
C GLY A 125 4.53 22.17 -7.17
N ASN A 126 3.69 22.24 -8.19
CA ASN A 126 2.41 22.95 -8.15
C ASN A 126 1.19 22.03 -8.34
N ALA A 127 1.39 20.76 -8.72
CA ALA A 127 0.29 19.83 -8.97
C ALA A 127 -0.42 19.36 -7.69
N ILE A 128 0.16 19.62 -6.52
CA ILE A 128 -0.34 19.18 -5.22
C ILE A 128 -0.16 20.31 -4.22
N SER A 129 -1.17 20.54 -3.39
CA SER A 129 -1.16 21.55 -2.33
C SER A 129 -1.82 21.02 -1.05
N GLN A 130 -1.68 21.76 0.03
CA GLN A 130 -2.32 21.46 1.31
C GLN A 130 -3.39 22.52 1.60
N LYS A 131 -4.58 22.07 2.00
CA LYS A 131 -5.65 22.95 2.48
C LYS A 131 -6.24 22.35 3.75
N GLU A 132 -6.27 23.15 4.81
CA GLU A 132 -6.75 22.75 6.14
C GLU A 132 -6.02 21.53 6.71
N ASN A 133 -6.59 20.33 6.55
CA ASN A 133 -6.01 19.06 7.01
C ASN A 133 -6.02 18.00 5.89
N ARG A 134 -6.07 18.45 4.64
CA ARG A 134 -6.23 17.62 3.43
C ARG A 134 -5.20 17.99 2.38
N ILE A 135 -4.93 17.01 1.51
CA ILE A 135 -4.11 17.21 0.31
C ILE A 135 -5.07 17.51 -0.85
N ILE A 136 -4.79 18.56 -1.61
CA ILE A 136 -5.61 18.99 -2.75
C ILE A 136 -4.82 18.79 -4.03
N VAL A 137 -5.42 18.08 -4.98
CA VAL A 137 -4.88 17.83 -6.31
C VAL A 137 -5.18 19.03 -7.22
N GLN A 138 -4.16 19.59 -7.85
CA GLN A 138 -4.28 20.75 -8.73
C GLN A 138 -4.27 20.37 -10.21
N GLU A 139 -3.75 19.20 -10.55
CA GLU A 139 -3.63 18.72 -11.93
C GLU A 139 -4.09 17.26 -12.04
N ASP A 140 -4.81 16.92 -13.11
CA ASP A 140 -5.15 15.52 -13.40
C ASP A 140 -3.90 14.67 -13.60
N GLY A 141 -3.86 13.46 -13.05
CA GLY A 141 -2.71 12.59 -13.25
C GLY A 141 -2.74 11.27 -12.49
N TYR A 142 -1.63 10.54 -12.62
CA TYR A 142 -1.34 9.38 -11.80
C TYR A 142 -0.44 9.80 -10.65
N TYR A 143 -0.76 9.32 -9.45
CA TYR A 143 -0.09 9.70 -8.23
C TYR A 143 0.27 8.46 -7.44
N LEU A 144 1.50 8.40 -6.92
CA LEU A 144 1.86 7.49 -5.85
C LEU A 144 1.40 8.10 -4.54
N VAL A 145 0.43 7.46 -3.89
CA VAL A 145 -0.11 7.87 -2.59
C VAL A 145 0.39 6.88 -1.55
N PHE A 146 0.84 7.37 -0.39
CA PHE A 146 1.39 6.54 0.67
C PHE A 146 1.07 7.10 2.05
N GLY A 147 0.99 6.23 3.06
CA GLY A 147 0.77 6.64 4.43
C GLY A 147 1.19 5.59 5.44
N GLN A 148 1.58 6.05 6.63
CA GLN A 148 1.94 5.22 7.76
C GLN A 148 1.31 5.76 9.04
N VAL A 149 0.89 4.86 9.92
CA VAL A 149 0.47 5.19 11.28
C VAL A 149 1.04 4.15 12.24
N LEU A 150 1.62 4.60 13.35
CA LEU A 150 1.96 3.73 14.48
C LEU A 150 0.81 3.68 15.46
N PHE A 151 0.22 2.50 15.61
CA PHE A 151 -0.86 2.23 16.55
C PHE A 151 -0.33 1.73 17.88
N SER A 152 -0.84 2.31 18.97
CA SER A 152 -0.55 1.94 20.35
C SER A 152 -1.80 1.57 21.16
N GLY A 153 -2.95 1.43 20.48
CA GLY A 153 -4.23 1.10 21.10
C GLY A 153 -4.44 -0.41 21.36
N PRO A 154 -5.10 -0.80 22.46
CA PRO A 154 -5.34 -2.19 22.84
C PRO A 154 -6.52 -2.85 22.09
N SER A 155 -6.58 -2.71 20.76
CA SER A 155 -7.66 -3.26 19.92
C SER A 155 -7.14 -4.41 19.07
N THR A 156 -7.89 -5.51 18.93
CA THR A 156 -7.48 -6.70 18.15
C THR A 156 -6.96 -6.36 16.75
N VAL A 157 -7.65 -5.45 16.04
CA VAL A 157 -7.23 -4.93 14.75
C VAL A 157 -7.30 -3.42 14.76
N MET A 158 -6.24 -2.79 14.25
CA MET A 158 -6.16 -1.36 13.96
C MET A 158 -5.82 -1.15 12.50
N GLY A 159 -6.02 0.06 11.99
CA GLY A 159 -5.79 0.34 10.59
C GLY A 159 -6.24 1.72 10.19
N HIS A 160 -5.82 2.15 9.01
CA HIS A 160 -6.21 3.42 8.43
C HIS A 160 -6.67 3.22 6.99
N ILE A 161 -7.41 4.20 6.50
CA ILE A 161 -7.76 4.30 5.08
C ILE A 161 -7.28 5.63 4.55
N ILE A 162 -6.91 5.62 3.28
CA ILE A 162 -6.69 6.83 2.49
C ILE A 162 -7.87 6.90 1.51
N ARG A 163 -8.57 8.03 1.51
CA ARG A 163 -9.76 8.24 0.68
C ARG A 163 -9.68 9.56 -0.06
N SER A 164 -10.28 9.60 -1.26
CA SER A 164 -10.56 10.85 -1.96
C SER A 164 -11.97 11.34 -1.67
N LEU A 165 -12.12 12.65 -1.61
CA LEU A 165 -13.39 13.35 -1.53
C LEU A 165 -13.52 14.21 -2.78
N ALA A 166 -14.53 13.91 -3.58
CA ALA A 166 -14.89 14.72 -4.73
C ALA A 166 -16.19 15.46 -4.43
N SER A 167 -16.18 16.78 -4.62
CA SER A 167 -17.38 17.60 -4.52
C SER A 167 -18.16 17.52 -5.82
N THR A 168 -19.27 16.77 -5.83
CA THR A 168 -20.15 16.68 -6.98
C THR A 168 -21.35 17.61 -6.82
N ARG A 169 -22.05 17.93 -7.91
CA ARG A 169 -23.30 18.72 -7.88
C ARG A 169 -24.37 18.13 -6.95
N THR A 170 -24.28 16.84 -6.65
CA THR A 170 -25.21 16.08 -5.80
C THR A 170 -24.73 15.88 -4.35
N GLY A 171 -23.57 16.41 -3.99
CA GLY A 171 -22.97 16.27 -2.66
C GLY A 171 -21.51 15.78 -2.71
N THR A 172 -20.92 15.54 -1.55
CA THR A 172 -19.54 15.04 -1.45
C THR A 172 -19.52 13.51 -1.56
N THR A 173 -18.87 12.98 -2.59
CA THR A 173 -18.64 11.54 -2.74
C THR A 173 -17.29 11.17 -2.13
N SER A 174 -17.27 10.14 -1.29
CA SER A 174 -16.07 9.63 -0.64
C SER A 174 -15.69 8.27 -1.22
N THR A 175 -14.50 8.16 -1.81
CA THR A 175 -13.99 6.91 -2.41
C THR A 175 -12.75 6.44 -1.63
N GLU A 176 -12.80 5.23 -1.10
CA GLU A 176 -11.62 4.61 -0.48
C GLU A 176 -10.61 4.20 -1.55
N LEU A 177 -9.38 4.67 -1.42
CA LEU A 177 -8.30 4.41 -2.36
C LEU A 177 -7.40 3.27 -1.88
N LEU A 178 -6.94 3.37 -0.62
CA LEU A 178 -6.01 2.44 -0.01
C LEU A 178 -6.43 2.15 1.43
N ARG A 179 -6.11 0.95 1.90
CA ARG A 179 -6.36 0.51 3.27
C ARG A 179 -5.13 -0.19 3.82
N CYS A 180 -4.88 0.02 5.10
CA CYS A 180 -3.93 -0.76 5.87
C CYS A 180 -4.66 -1.32 7.10
N LEU A 181 -4.49 -2.62 7.37
CA LEU A 181 -4.99 -3.29 8.57
C LEU A 181 -3.85 -4.04 9.24
N GLN A 182 -3.84 -4.01 10.57
CA GLN A 182 -2.80 -4.61 11.38
C GLN A 182 -3.42 -5.25 12.62
N GLU A 183 -3.09 -6.50 12.87
CA GLU A 183 -3.40 -7.17 14.13
C GLU A 183 -2.51 -6.61 15.25
N MET A 184 -3.07 -6.37 16.43
CA MET A 184 -2.33 -5.81 17.56
C MET A 184 -2.08 -6.88 18.64
N PRO A 185 -0.89 -6.90 19.24
CA PRO A 185 -0.63 -7.77 20.38
C PRO A 185 -1.43 -7.32 21.60
N SER A 186 -1.81 -8.28 22.45
CA SER A 186 -2.55 -8.02 23.69
C SER A 186 -1.71 -7.37 24.81
N GLY A 187 -0.38 -7.53 24.76
CA GLY A 187 0.55 -7.01 25.77
C GLY A 187 0.91 -5.55 25.51
N THR A 188 1.98 -5.31 24.77
CA THR A 188 2.49 -3.98 24.43
C THR A 188 2.17 -3.62 22.98
N PRO A 189 0.99 -3.02 22.69
CA PRO A 189 0.61 -2.63 21.33
C PRO A 189 1.55 -1.54 20.81
N ALA A 190 2.30 -1.86 19.76
CA ALA A 190 3.20 -0.93 19.08
C ALA A 190 3.49 -1.41 17.65
N ASN A 191 2.50 -1.30 16.76
CA ASN A 191 2.65 -1.72 15.36
C ASN A 191 2.45 -0.55 14.40
N THR A 192 3.38 -0.38 13.47
CA THR A 192 3.21 0.48 12.29
C THR A 192 2.40 -0.24 11.23
N CYS A 193 1.47 0.47 10.59
CA CYS A 193 0.80 0.02 9.38
C CYS A 193 1.13 1.00 8.26
N TYR A 194 1.83 0.53 7.22
CA TYR A 194 2.17 1.32 6.03
C TYR A 194 1.39 0.79 4.81
N THR A 195 0.88 1.70 3.97
CA THR A 195 0.30 1.35 2.68
C THR A 195 0.70 2.36 1.62
N ALA A 196 0.84 1.92 0.38
CA ALA A 196 1.09 2.78 -0.77
C ALA A 196 0.50 2.17 -2.04
N GLY A 197 0.15 3.03 -2.99
CA GLY A 197 -0.39 2.60 -4.27
C GLY A 197 -0.44 3.73 -5.30
N ILE A 198 -0.51 3.34 -6.57
CA ILE A 198 -0.68 4.28 -7.68
C ILE A 198 -2.18 4.44 -7.93
N VAL A 199 -2.66 5.68 -7.90
CA VAL A 199 -4.06 6.03 -8.12
C VAL A 199 -4.17 7.13 -9.17
N ARG A 200 -5.28 7.14 -9.90
CA ARG A 200 -5.62 8.25 -10.79
C ARG A 200 -6.45 9.25 -10.01
N LEU A 201 -6.01 10.50 -9.98
CA LEU A 201 -6.70 11.60 -9.31
C LEU A 201 -6.99 12.71 -10.31
N HIS A 202 -8.07 13.42 -10.06
CA HIS A 202 -8.50 14.56 -10.86
C HIS A 202 -8.27 15.86 -10.08
N GLN A 203 -8.19 16.97 -10.81
CA GLN A 203 -8.19 18.30 -10.24
C GLN A 203 -9.34 18.46 -9.24
N ASP A 204 -9.04 19.12 -8.12
CA ASP A 204 -9.93 19.35 -6.98
C ASP A 204 -10.28 18.11 -6.14
N ASP A 205 -9.73 16.93 -6.44
CA ASP A 205 -9.80 15.79 -5.52
C ASP A 205 -9.09 16.14 -4.20
N GLU A 206 -9.81 15.97 -3.09
CA GLU A 206 -9.23 16.14 -1.75
C GLU A 206 -8.90 14.78 -1.16
N LEU A 207 -7.66 14.56 -0.73
CA LEU A 207 -7.26 13.34 -0.04
C LEU A 207 -7.16 13.55 1.47
N GLU A 208 -7.63 12.55 2.21
CA GLU A 208 -7.38 12.45 3.65
C GLU A 208 -7.07 11.02 4.08
N LEU A 209 -6.26 10.91 5.14
CA LEU A 209 -5.99 9.68 5.84
C LEU A 209 -6.74 9.71 7.18
N VAL A 210 -7.58 8.70 7.41
CA VAL A 210 -8.42 8.59 8.61
C VAL A 210 -8.38 7.18 9.20
N ILE A 211 -8.69 7.07 10.49
CA ILE A 211 -8.79 5.78 11.20
C ILE A 211 -10.28 5.50 11.42
N PRO A 212 -10.89 4.60 10.64
CA PRO A 212 -12.33 4.38 10.69
C PRO A 212 -12.74 3.49 11.86
N TYR A 213 -13.96 3.69 12.36
CA TYR A 213 -14.57 2.87 13.43
C TYR A 213 -13.78 2.84 14.75
N ARG A 214 -12.96 3.86 14.98
CA ARG A 214 -12.09 4.03 16.14
C ARG A 214 -12.03 5.51 16.50
N PRO A 215 -13.04 6.08 17.19
CA PRO A 215 -13.07 7.52 17.52
C PRO A 215 -12.04 7.97 18.57
N HIS A 216 -11.40 7.04 19.27
CA HIS A 216 -10.35 7.32 20.26
C HIS A 216 -9.08 6.50 19.94
N ALA A 217 -8.67 6.49 18.68
CA ALA A 217 -7.53 5.70 18.27
C ALA A 217 -6.24 6.20 18.95
N LEU A 218 -5.60 5.33 19.72
CA LEU A 218 -4.29 5.62 20.31
C LEU A 218 -3.21 5.37 19.25
N ILE A 219 -2.53 6.45 18.86
CA ILE A 219 -1.49 6.47 17.84
C ILE A 219 -0.31 7.31 18.32
N SER A 220 0.89 7.05 17.79
CA SER A 220 2.00 7.99 17.94
C SER A 220 1.79 9.21 17.05
N MET A 221 2.03 10.40 17.62
CA MET A 221 2.03 11.68 16.91
C MET A 221 3.44 12.08 16.46
N ASP A 222 4.44 11.22 16.62
CA ASP A 222 5.81 11.49 16.20
C ASP A 222 5.91 11.44 14.66
N ALA A 223 6.61 12.43 14.09
CA ALA A 223 6.72 12.62 12.65
C ALA A 223 7.39 11.45 11.91
N GLU A 224 8.24 10.68 12.60
CA GLU A 224 8.94 9.53 12.04
C GLU A 224 8.04 8.30 11.87
N PHE A 225 6.98 8.21 12.68
CA PHE A 225 6.12 7.02 12.73
C PHE A 225 4.77 7.22 12.05
N THR A 226 4.26 8.46 12.02
CA THR A 226 2.95 8.79 11.45
C THR A 226 3.05 9.91 10.41
N PHE A 227 2.87 9.53 9.14
CA PHE A 227 3.01 10.42 7.98
C PHE A 227 2.08 10.03 6.83
N PHE A 228 1.81 10.98 5.94
CA PHE A 228 0.92 10.83 4.78
C PHE A 228 1.47 11.65 3.62
N GLY A 229 1.53 11.11 2.40
CA GLY A 229 2.10 11.85 1.28
C GLY A 229 1.68 11.36 -0.09
N VAL A 230 2.01 12.18 -1.07
CA VAL A 230 1.64 12.02 -2.48
C VAL A 230 2.78 12.49 -3.38
N ILE A 231 3.05 11.75 -4.44
CA ILE A 231 4.02 12.09 -5.50
C ILE A 231 3.34 11.95 -6.86
N GLN A 232 3.39 13.01 -7.67
CA GLN A 232 2.92 13.00 -9.06
C GLN A 232 3.86 12.14 -9.93
N LEU A 233 3.28 11.26 -10.74
CA LEU A 233 3.99 10.41 -11.67
C LEU A 233 3.96 11.03 -13.08
N ASN A 234 5.13 11.09 -13.72
CA ASN A 234 5.33 11.60 -15.07
C ASN A 234 5.19 10.49 -16.12
#